data_AF-A0A382NZ80-F1
#
_entry.id   AF-A0A382NZ80-F1
#
_cell.length_a   1.000
_cell.length_b   1.000
_cell.length_c   1.000
_cell.angle_alpha   90.00
_cell.angle_beta   90.00
_cell.angle_gamma   90.00
#
_symmetry.space_group_name_H-M   'P 1'
#
loop_
_entity.id
_entity.type
_entity.pdbx_description
1 polymer ?
#
loop_
_entity_poly.entity_id
_entity_poly.type
_entity_poly.pdbx_seq_one_letter_code
_entity_poly.pdbx_strand_id
1 'polypeptide(L)'
;MKHSIRIVETKGSKREVRKLEIASERLTLGRGTDQNIQIPDRRVPLEHSTLTLKDNLVDIKANGAITFTVNDHTARRAELHPGDVADIAGHKLSVLIEDDTLVVEIELGDAQAEALRERFTTRLHQLNVRTRTFSWALFLLVLAAGMIIPTAGFFVGMDRLRDAPLPDDGVWLSGQLHHTHAFLGDRCEACHTTPFVPAKQEDCLTCHASVKHHFAGDLFGHDYFVGDTCQDCHREHNGPEAITRTDQATCTGCHTDLEASGYPSLLQSATDFHDDHPPFMVSTLQLQEDQNWQIRRFNLWDN
;
A
#
# COMPACT_ATOMS: atom_id res chain seq x y z
N MET A 1 -23.85 -34.14 -0.99
CA MET A 1 -24.57 -33.18 -0.11
C MET A 1 -23.80 -31.86 -0.10
N LYS A 2 -24.39 -30.74 0.35
CA LYS A 2 -23.61 -29.50 0.54
C LYS A 2 -22.82 -29.63 1.84
N HIS A 3 -21.57 -29.20 1.86
CA HIS A 3 -20.76 -29.11 3.07
C HIS A 3 -20.57 -27.65 3.45
N SER A 4 -20.66 -27.33 4.74
CA SER A 4 -20.40 -25.96 5.20
C SER A 4 -19.47 -25.96 6.41
N ILE A 5 -18.70 -24.89 6.55
CA ILE A 5 -17.77 -24.72 7.66
C ILE A 5 -18.18 -23.47 8.42
N ARG A 6 -18.25 -23.59 9.73
CA ARG A 6 -18.59 -22.49 10.64
C ARG A 6 -17.42 -22.28 11.58
N ILE A 7 -16.69 -21.20 11.39
CA ILE A 7 -15.65 -20.80 12.34
C ILE A 7 -16.32 -19.88 13.36
N VAL A 8 -16.24 -20.27 14.63
CA VAL A 8 -16.77 -19.50 15.76
C VAL A 8 -15.58 -18.97 16.55
N GLU A 9 -15.45 -17.65 16.57
CA GLU A 9 -14.43 -16.96 17.35
C GLU A 9 -15.10 -16.23 18.52
N THR A 10 -14.74 -16.61 19.74
CA THR A 10 -15.25 -15.94 20.95
C THR A 10 -14.19 -14.97 21.47
N LYS A 11 -14.39 -13.67 21.22
CA LYS A 11 -13.53 -12.59 21.73
C LYS A 11 -14.22 -11.90 22.90
N GLY A 12 -13.91 -12.34 24.13
CA GLY A 12 -14.52 -11.81 25.35
C GLY A 12 -16.03 -12.10 25.39
N SER A 13 -16.88 -11.07 25.47
CA SER A 13 -18.34 -11.23 25.49
C SER A 13 -18.99 -11.25 24.10
N LYS A 14 -18.20 -11.12 23.02
CA LYS A 14 -18.70 -11.12 21.64
C LYS A 14 -18.37 -12.45 20.97
N ARG A 15 -19.41 -13.10 20.45
CA ARG A 15 -19.31 -14.29 19.60
C ARG A 15 -19.39 -13.85 18.15
N GLU A 16 -18.28 -13.97 17.42
CA GLU A 16 -18.21 -13.72 15.99
C GLU A 16 -18.31 -15.08 15.27
N VAL A 17 -19.24 -15.17 14.31
CA VAL A 17 -19.48 -16.41 13.57
C VAL A 17 -19.20 -16.13 12.10
N ARG A 18 -18.18 -16.78 11.55
CA ARG A 18 -17.84 -16.73 10.14
C ARG A 18 -18.27 -18.03 9.46
N LYS A 19 -19.24 -17.95 8.57
CA LYS A 19 -19.67 -19.08 7.73
C LYS A 19 -18.86 -19.07 6.43
N LEU A 20 -18.28 -20.21 6.09
CA LEU A 20 -17.53 -20.47 4.87
C LEU A 20 -18.22 -21.62 4.14
N GLU A 21 -18.65 -21.38 2.91
CA GLU A 21 -19.11 -22.44 2.00
C GLU A 21 -17.91 -22.90 1.18
N ILE A 22 -17.57 -24.20 1.26
CA ILE A 22 -16.43 -24.75 0.54
C ILE A 22 -16.91 -25.88 -0.37
N ALA A 23 -16.55 -25.78 -1.65
CA ALA A 23 -16.92 -26.75 -2.68
C ALA A 23 -15.93 -27.93 -2.81
N SER A 24 -15.00 -28.08 -1.87
CA SER A 24 -13.97 -29.13 -1.85
C SER A 24 -14.26 -30.13 -0.74
N GLU A 25 -14.14 -31.41 -1.06
CA GLU A 25 -14.25 -32.52 -0.10
C GLU A 25 -12.97 -32.70 0.74
N ARG A 26 -11.87 -32.07 0.34
CA ARG A 26 -10.58 -32.13 1.04
C ARG A 26 -10.14 -30.74 1.45
N LEU A 27 -9.83 -30.59 2.73
CA LEU A 27 -9.47 -29.31 3.34
C LEU A 27 -8.21 -29.41 4.16
N THR A 28 -7.37 -28.39 4.11
CA THR A 28 -6.18 -28.28 4.95
C THR A 28 -6.45 -27.37 6.15
N LEU A 29 -5.91 -27.74 7.31
CA LEU A 29 -6.03 -27.03 8.57
C LEU A 29 -4.64 -26.78 9.14
N GLY A 30 -4.36 -25.54 9.54
CA GLY A 30 -3.11 -25.15 10.18
C GLY A 30 -2.98 -23.65 10.38
N ARG A 31 -1.79 -23.18 10.77
CA ARG A 31 -1.50 -21.75 10.96
C ARG A 31 -1.13 -21.03 9.66
N GLY A 32 -0.68 -21.77 8.65
CA GLY A 32 -0.23 -21.23 7.37
C GLY A 32 -1.30 -20.42 6.66
N THR A 33 -0.89 -19.42 5.88
CA THR A 33 -1.78 -18.59 5.05
C THR A 33 -2.29 -19.33 3.81
N ASP A 34 -1.72 -20.49 3.53
CA ASP A 34 -2.05 -21.42 2.46
C ASP A 34 -3.04 -22.52 2.88
N GLN A 35 -3.53 -22.49 4.12
CA GLN A 35 -4.50 -23.46 4.64
C GLN A 35 -5.94 -23.05 4.32
N ASN A 36 -6.82 -24.01 4.03
CA ASN A 36 -8.24 -23.72 3.85
C ASN A 36 -8.89 -23.24 5.16
N ILE A 37 -8.48 -23.82 6.28
CA ILE A 37 -8.90 -23.48 7.62
C ILE A 37 -7.68 -22.98 8.38
N GLN A 38 -7.62 -21.66 8.57
CA GLN A 38 -6.52 -21.03 9.29
C GLN A 38 -6.85 -20.90 10.77
N ILE A 39 -5.98 -21.47 11.62
CA ILE A 39 -6.00 -21.27 13.07
C ILE A 39 -4.80 -20.38 13.45
N PRO A 40 -5.00 -19.09 13.79
CA PRO A 40 -3.92 -18.14 14.01
C PRO A 40 -3.24 -18.30 15.39
N ASP A 41 -2.92 -19.53 15.81
CA ASP A 41 -2.25 -19.84 17.07
C ASP A 41 -0.85 -20.41 16.81
N ARG A 42 0.18 -19.86 17.47
CA ARG A 42 1.58 -20.31 17.35
C ARG A 42 1.81 -21.76 17.76
N ARG A 43 0.94 -22.33 18.60
CA ARG A 43 0.98 -23.73 19.03
C ARG A 43 0.54 -24.69 17.92
N VAL A 44 -0.17 -24.18 16.90
CA VAL A 44 -0.57 -24.94 15.73
C VAL A 44 0.52 -24.84 14.65
N PRO A 45 1.05 -25.97 14.14
CA PRO A 45 1.99 -25.99 13.01
C PRO A 45 1.42 -25.31 11.76
N LEU A 46 2.30 -24.91 10.83
CA LEU A 46 1.89 -24.27 9.58
C LEU A 46 0.89 -25.15 8.81
N GLU A 47 1.19 -26.43 8.69
CA GLU A 47 0.31 -27.48 8.19
C GLU A 47 0.05 -28.48 9.32
N HIS A 48 -1.15 -28.47 9.91
CA HIS A 48 -1.47 -29.35 11.05
C HIS A 48 -2.12 -30.66 10.60
N SER A 49 -3.23 -30.57 9.85
CA SER A 49 -4.01 -31.75 9.47
C SER A 49 -4.78 -31.53 8.16
N THR A 50 -5.10 -32.64 7.50
CA THR A 50 -6.05 -32.67 6.39
C THR A 50 -7.38 -33.25 6.87
N LEU A 51 -8.48 -32.57 6.55
CA LEU A 51 -9.85 -33.05 6.71
C LEU A 51 -10.36 -33.58 5.37
N THR A 52 -10.96 -34.76 5.39
CA THR A 52 -11.71 -35.32 4.26
C THR A 52 -13.18 -35.40 4.66
N LEU A 53 -13.99 -34.54 4.07
CA LEU A 53 -15.43 -34.48 4.24
C LEU A 53 -16.07 -35.64 3.46
N LYS A 54 -16.77 -36.53 4.14
CA LYS A 54 -17.64 -37.54 3.51
C LYS A 54 -19.11 -37.13 3.71
N ASP A 55 -20.06 -37.96 3.28
CA ASP A 55 -21.49 -37.61 3.35
C ASP A 55 -21.97 -37.36 4.80
N ASN A 56 -21.52 -38.17 5.77
CA ASN A 56 -22.00 -38.10 7.17
C ASN A 56 -20.87 -38.08 8.23
N LEU A 57 -19.60 -37.98 7.81
CA LEU A 57 -18.47 -38.00 8.75
C LEU A 57 -17.29 -37.19 8.20
N VAL A 58 -16.36 -36.84 9.08
CA VAL A 58 -15.12 -36.13 8.74
C VAL A 58 -13.92 -36.98 9.13
N ASP A 59 -13.13 -37.42 8.15
CA ASP A 59 -11.84 -38.09 8.42
C ASP A 59 -10.76 -37.03 8.59
N ILE A 60 -10.25 -36.88 9.81
CA ILE A 60 -9.15 -35.97 10.13
C ILE A 60 -7.85 -36.77 10.19
N LYS A 61 -6.83 -36.32 9.45
CA LYS A 61 -5.49 -36.91 9.44
C LYS A 61 -4.45 -35.85 9.75
N ALA A 62 -3.67 -36.03 10.80
CA ALA A 62 -2.55 -35.17 11.13
C ALA A 62 -1.40 -35.32 10.10
N ASN A 63 -0.73 -34.21 9.80
CA ASN A 63 0.42 -34.19 8.92
C ASN A 63 1.69 -34.55 9.70
N GLY A 64 2.56 -35.38 9.13
CA GLY A 64 3.81 -35.79 9.78
C GLY A 64 3.57 -36.43 11.16
N ALA A 65 4.39 -36.06 12.16
CA ALA A 65 4.36 -36.59 13.53
C ALA A 65 3.38 -35.85 14.47
N ILE A 66 2.55 -34.96 13.95
CA ILE A 66 1.60 -34.16 14.72
C ILE A 66 0.50 -35.08 15.28
N THR A 67 0.01 -34.76 16.48
CA THR A 67 -1.10 -35.45 17.15
C THR A 67 -2.17 -34.44 17.56
N PHE A 68 -3.41 -34.90 17.64
CA PHE A 68 -4.55 -34.18 18.20
C PHE A 68 -5.33 -35.12 19.12
N THR A 69 -6.29 -34.60 19.88
CA THR A 69 -7.11 -35.42 20.79
C THR A 69 -8.53 -35.47 20.29
N VAL A 70 -9.14 -36.66 20.27
CA VAL A 70 -10.57 -36.85 19.94
C VAL A 70 -11.22 -37.51 21.14
N ASN A 71 -12.24 -36.88 21.71
CA ASN A 71 -12.95 -37.38 22.88
C ASN A 71 -11.98 -37.89 23.97
N ASP A 72 -10.99 -37.05 24.33
CA ASP A 72 -9.92 -37.32 25.33
C ASP A 72 -8.88 -38.40 24.96
N HIS A 73 -8.90 -38.93 23.74
CA HIS A 73 -7.88 -39.88 23.25
C HIS A 73 -6.96 -39.25 22.20
N THR A 74 -5.65 -39.35 22.41
CA THR A 74 -4.66 -38.88 21.43
C THR A 74 -4.66 -39.74 20.17
N ALA A 75 -4.79 -39.10 19.01
CA ALA A 75 -4.83 -39.75 17.72
C ALA A 75 -3.99 -38.98 16.68
N ARG A 76 -3.59 -39.70 15.62
CA ARG A 76 -2.99 -39.12 14.39
C ARG A 76 -3.95 -39.19 13.20
N ARG A 77 -4.98 -40.01 13.31
CA ARG A 77 -6.09 -40.13 12.38
C ARG A 77 -7.33 -40.54 13.15
N ALA A 78 -8.47 -39.93 12.83
CA ALA A 78 -9.75 -40.28 13.42
C ALA A 78 -10.88 -39.99 12.44
N GLU A 79 -11.93 -40.80 12.49
CA GLU A 79 -13.20 -40.52 11.81
C GLU A 79 -14.15 -39.88 12.82
N LEU A 80 -14.47 -38.61 12.61
CA LEU A 80 -15.37 -37.83 13.47
C LEU A 80 -16.80 -37.96 12.96
N HIS A 81 -17.67 -38.47 13.82
CA HIS A 81 -19.10 -38.55 13.60
C HIS A 81 -19.79 -37.29 14.15
N PRO A 82 -21.03 -36.99 13.73
CA PRO A 82 -21.80 -35.90 14.31
C PRO A 82 -21.92 -36.04 15.83
N GLY A 83 -21.46 -35.02 16.57
CA GLY A 83 -21.36 -35.01 18.03
C GLY A 83 -19.95 -35.24 18.58
N ASP A 84 -19.00 -35.76 17.79
CA ASP A 84 -17.61 -35.91 18.21
C ASP A 84 -16.88 -34.55 18.25
N VAL A 85 -15.91 -34.44 19.17
CA VAL A 85 -15.08 -33.26 19.33
C VAL A 85 -13.60 -33.63 19.24
N ALA A 86 -12.89 -32.99 18.30
CA ALA A 86 -11.44 -33.00 18.23
C ALA A 86 -10.86 -31.72 18.85
N ASP A 87 -9.90 -31.84 19.75
CA ASP A 87 -9.14 -30.73 20.30
C ASP A 87 -7.77 -30.64 19.61
N ILE A 88 -7.48 -29.45 19.08
CA ILE A 88 -6.23 -29.07 18.44
C ILE A 88 -5.65 -27.89 19.21
N ALA A 89 -4.70 -28.16 20.10
CA ALA A 89 -4.02 -27.14 20.90
C ALA A 89 -4.98 -26.21 21.71
N GLY A 90 -6.11 -26.74 22.18
CA GLY A 90 -7.13 -25.99 22.92
C GLY A 90 -8.19 -25.31 22.02
N HIS A 91 -8.17 -25.57 20.72
CA HIS A 91 -9.26 -25.21 19.80
C HIS A 91 -10.10 -26.46 19.53
N LYS A 92 -11.43 -26.33 19.67
CA LYS A 92 -12.35 -27.45 19.53
C LYS A 92 -12.94 -27.47 18.13
N LEU A 93 -12.82 -28.60 17.46
CA LEU A 93 -13.46 -28.89 16.19
C LEU A 93 -14.59 -29.91 16.45
N SER A 94 -15.82 -29.50 16.21
CA SER A 94 -17.01 -30.34 16.35
C SER A 94 -17.67 -30.57 15.00
N VAL A 95 -18.21 -31.77 14.81
CA VAL A 95 -18.97 -32.13 13.60
C VAL A 95 -20.45 -32.11 13.95
N LEU A 96 -21.25 -31.38 13.18
CA LEU A 96 -22.71 -31.27 13.36
C LEU A 96 -23.43 -31.52 12.03
N ILE A 97 -24.72 -31.83 12.11
CA ILE A 97 -25.62 -31.84 10.96
C ILE A 97 -26.72 -30.81 11.21
N GLU A 98 -26.87 -29.85 10.31
CA GLU A 98 -27.92 -28.82 10.32
C GLU A 98 -28.61 -28.81 8.94
N ASP A 99 -29.94 -28.95 8.89
CA ASP A 99 -30.72 -28.94 7.63
C ASP A 99 -30.14 -29.84 6.50
N ASP A 100 -29.83 -31.10 6.82
CA ASP A 100 -29.18 -32.08 5.93
C ASP A 100 -27.82 -31.64 5.35
N THR A 101 -27.15 -30.68 6.00
CA THR A 101 -25.83 -30.17 5.65
C THR A 101 -24.84 -30.54 6.76
N LEU A 102 -23.71 -31.15 6.40
CA LEU A 102 -22.62 -31.39 7.34
C LEU A 102 -21.93 -30.05 7.66
N VAL A 103 -21.89 -29.71 8.94
CA VAL A 103 -21.27 -28.48 9.48
C VAL A 103 -20.05 -28.86 10.29
N VAL A 104 -18.87 -28.36 9.88
CA VAL A 104 -17.67 -28.41 10.74
C VAL A 104 -17.61 -27.10 11.51
N GLU A 105 -17.84 -27.16 12.82
CA GLU A 105 -17.72 -26.01 13.71
C GLU A 105 -16.35 -26.00 14.38
N ILE A 106 -15.68 -24.84 14.34
CA ILE A 106 -14.37 -24.66 14.99
C ILE A 106 -14.48 -23.54 15.99
N GLU A 107 -14.39 -23.88 17.27
CA GLU A 107 -14.33 -22.95 18.38
C GLU A 107 -12.87 -22.61 18.70
N LEU A 108 -12.46 -21.38 18.37
CA LEU A 108 -11.13 -20.88 18.67
C LEU A 108 -11.02 -20.56 20.16
N GLY A 109 -10.55 -21.53 20.96
CA GLY A 109 -10.29 -21.35 22.39
C GLY A 109 -9.06 -20.47 22.67
N ASP A 110 -9.24 -19.47 23.54
CA ASP A 110 -8.19 -18.54 23.98
C ASP A 110 -7.66 -18.91 25.37
N ALA A 111 -7.25 -20.18 25.53
CA ALA A 111 -6.96 -20.77 26.85
C ALA A 111 -5.81 -20.06 27.62
N GLN A 112 -4.88 -19.42 26.92
CA GLN A 112 -3.82 -18.63 27.57
C GLN A 112 -4.25 -17.20 27.91
N ALA A 113 -5.04 -16.54 27.04
CA ALA A 113 -5.47 -15.19 27.38
C ALA A 113 -6.45 -15.21 28.54
N GLU A 114 -7.24 -16.26 28.78
CA GLU A 114 -8.16 -16.28 29.92
C GLU A 114 -7.42 -16.29 31.27
N ALA A 115 -6.40 -17.16 31.41
CA ALA A 115 -5.56 -17.22 32.62
C ALA A 115 -4.69 -15.96 32.82
N LEU A 116 -4.30 -15.29 31.74
CA LEU A 116 -3.59 -14.00 31.80
C LEU A 116 -4.55 -12.82 32.03
N ARG A 117 -5.78 -12.86 31.50
CA ARG A 117 -6.84 -11.83 31.66
C ARG A 117 -7.32 -11.72 33.10
N GLU A 118 -7.31 -12.81 33.87
CA GLU A 118 -7.63 -12.78 35.30
C GLU A 118 -6.56 -12.04 36.12
N ARG A 119 -5.30 -11.96 35.65
CA ARG A 119 -4.22 -11.25 36.34
C ARG A 119 -4.23 -9.73 36.14
N PHE A 120 -4.90 -9.23 35.11
CA PHE A 120 -4.99 -7.79 34.85
C PHE A 120 -6.21 -7.18 35.55
N THR A 121 -5.96 -6.43 36.63
CA THR A 121 -7.00 -5.76 37.43
C THR A 121 -7.61 -4.55 36.74
N THR A 122 -6.86 -3.87 35.87
CA THR A 122 -7.30 -2.71 35.10
C THR A 122 -7.73 -3.10 33.69
N ARG A 123 -9.02 -2.94 33.40
CA ARG A 123 -9.59 -3.12 32.06
C ARG A 123 -10.01 -1.76 31.52
N LEU A 124 -9.80 -1.51 30.22
CA LEU A 124 -10.22 -0.28 29.57
C LEU A 124 -11.73 -0.02 29.70
N HIS A 125 -12.56 -1.06 29.89
CA HIS A 125 -14.00 -0.91 30.17
C HIS A 125 -14.31 -0.40 31.58
N GLN A 126 -13.40 -0.57 32.55
CA GLN A 126 -13.57 -0.06 33.91
C GLN A 126 -13.32 1.45 33.95
N LEU A 127 -12.46 1.93 33.05
CA LEU A 127 -12.40 3.34 32.70
C LEU A 127 -13.68 3.59 31.89
N ASN A 128 -14.68 4.25 32.49
CA ASN A 128 -15.97 4.59 31.85
C ASN A 128 -15.80 5.68 30.75
N VAL A 129 -14.75 5.53 29.95
CA VAL A 129 -14.35 6.40 28.85
C VAL A 129 -15.29 6.09 27.70
N ARG A 130 -16.18 7.03 27.43
CA ARG A 130 -17.06 6.97 26.25
C ARG A 130 -16.20 7.18 25.00
N THR A 131 -15.58 6.10 24.52
CA THR A 131 -14.66 6.10 23.37
C THR A 131 -15.27 6.84 22.17
N ARG A 132 -16.54 6.62 21.87
CA ARG A 132 -17.27 7.34 20.82
C ARG A 132 -17.28 8.86 21.03
N THR A 133 -17.48 9.32 22.25
CA THR A 133 -17.46 10.76 22.56
C THR A 133 -16.07 11.36 22.37
N PHE A 134 -15.03 10.68 22.87
CA PHE A 134 -13.65 11.15 22.69
C PHE A 134 -13.18 11.09 21.24
N SER A 135 -13.57 10.06 20.48
CA SER A 135 -13.26 9.97 19.04
C SER A 135 -13.91 11.12 18.28
N TRP A 136 -15.18 11.42 18.53
CA TRP A 136 -15.86 12.55 17.90
C TRP A 136 -15.29 13.89 18.36
N ALA A 137 -14.97 14.05 19.64
CA ALA A 137 -14.37 15.27 20.16
C ALA A 137 -12.99 15.52 19.53
N LEU A 138 -12.13 14.50 19.44
CA LEU A 138 -10.82 14.62 18.83
C LEU A 138 -10.92 14.84 17.31
N PHE A 139 -11.84 14.15 16.63
CA PHE A 139 -12.12 14.38 15.21
C PHE A 139 -12.53 15.84 14.94
N LEU A 140 -13.48 16.36 15.70
CA LEU A 140 -13.94 17.74 15.58
C LEU A 140 -12.84 18.74 15.92
N LEU A 141 -12.00 18.43 16.92
CA LEU A 141 -10.85 19.26 17.27
C LEU A 141 -9.83 19.33 16.14
N VAL A 142 -9.46 18.18 15.55
CA VAL A 142 -8.53 18.12 14.41
C VAL A 142 -9.12 18.83 13.20
N LEU A 143 -10.42 18.64 12.93
CA LEU A 143 -11.12 19.34 11.85
C LEU A 143 -11.14 20.85 12.08
N ALA A 144 -11.37 21.29 13.32
CA ALA A 144 -11.37 22.69 13.67
C ALA A 144 -9.99 23.32 13.49
N ALA A 145 -8.96 22.70 14.08
CA ALA A 145 -7.58 23.18 14.05
C ALA A 145 -6.94 23.10 12.65
N GLY A 146 -7.17 22.01 11.92
CA GLY A 146 -6.51 21.75 10.64
C GLY A 146 -7.26 22.26 9.40
N MET A 147 -8.52 22.67 9.53
CA MET A 147 -9.32 23.09 8.37
C MET A 147 -10.21 24.30 8.64
N ILE A 148 -11.08 24.26 9.66
CA ILE A 148 -12.09 25.31 9.87
C ILE A 148 -11.44 26.64 10.24
N ILE A 149 -10.51 26.64 11.21
CA ILE A 149 -9.86 27.87 11.68
C ILE A 149 -9.00 28.50 10.56
N PRO A 150 -8.09 27.76 9.89
CA PRO A 150 -7.31 28.32 8.77
C PRO A 150 -8.20 28.84 7.64
N THR A 151 -9.27 28.13 7.28
CA THR A 151 -10.22 28.58 6.23
C THR A 151 -10.98 29.85 6.65
N ALA A 152 -11.35 29.98 7.92
CA ALA A 152 -12.03 31.17 8.44
C ALA A 152 -11.13 32.42 8.33
N GLY A 153 -9.80 32.25 8.40
CA GLY A 153 -8.82 33.30 8.14
C GLY A 153 -9.02 33.99 6.79
N PHE A 154 -9.42 33.25 5.75
CA PHE A 154 -9.71 33.82 4.43
C PHE A 154 -10.83 34.87 4.46
N PHE A 155 -11.82 34.71 5.33
CA PHE A 155 -12.96 35.62 5.43
C PHE A 155 -12.73 36.79 6.40
N VAL A 156 -11.88 36.62 7.41
CA VAL A 156 -11.65 37.62 8.48
C VAL A 156 -10.33 38.40 8.29
N GLY A 157 -9.45 37.89 7.43
CA GLY A 157 -8.10 38.39 7.13
C GLY A 157 -7.02 37.46 7.69
N MET A 158 -6.15 36.95 6.82
CA MET A 158 -5.10 35.99 7.19
C MET A 158 -4.09 36.55 8.19
N ASP A 159 -3.72 37.82 8.05
CA ASP A 159 -2.77 38.48 8.96
C ASP A 159 -3.28 38.45 10.41
N ARG A 160 -4.58 38.68 10.61
CA ARG A 160 -5.19 38.61 11.95
C ARG A 160 -5.18 37.22 12.55
N LEU A 161 -5.28 36.19 11.70
CA LEU A 161 -5.23 34.81 12.15
C LEU A 161 -3.80 34.41 12.53
N ARG A 162 -2.82 34.80 11.72
CA ARG A 162 -1.38 34.56 11.95
C ARG A 162 -0.85 35.28 13.20
N ASP A 163 -1.41 36.43 13.55
CA ASP A 163 -1.10 37.15 14.79
C ASP A 163 -1.77 36.56 16.05
N ALA A 164 -2.77 35.68 15.87
CA ALA A 164 -3.51 35.06 16.97
C ALA A 164 -2.82 33.77 17.45
N PRO A 165 -3.03 33.33 18.71
CA PRO A 165 -2.49 32.05 19.22
C PRO A 165 -3.29 30.83 18.72
N LEU A 166 -3.89 30.92 17.52
CA LEU A 166 -4.68 29.88 16.89
C LEU A 166 -3.89 29.27 15.72
N PRO A 167 -4.19 28.03 15.30
CA PRO A 167 -3.61 27.48 14.07
C PRO A 167 -4.00 28.34 12.86
N ASP A 168 -3.01 28.70 12.05
CA ASP A 168 -3.17 29.46 10.82
C ASP A 168 -3.00 28.56 9.57
N ASP A 169 -2.88 29.15 8.39
CA ASP A 169 -2.62 28.43 7.14
C ASP A 169 -1.25 27.76 7.07
N GLY A 170 -0.36 28.01 8.03
CA GLY A 170 0.91 27.32 8.20
C GLY A 170 0.76 25.80 8.30
N VAL A 171 -0.39 25.31 8.78
CA VAL A 171 -0.70 23.87 8.84
C VAL A 171 -0.87 23.22 7.47
N TRP A 172 -1.00 24.02 6.40
CA TRP A 172 -1.10 23.57 5.00
C TRP A 172 0.18 23.79 4.19
N LEU A 173 1.24 24.31 4.80
CA LEU A 173 2.50 24.51 4.10
C LEU A 173 3.16 23.16 3.80
N SER A 174 3.29 22.84 2.52
CA SER A 174 3.92 21.60 2.04
C SER A 174 5.43 21.54 2.31
N GLY A 175 6.07 22.69 2.53
CA GLY A 175 7.51 22.80 2.75
C GLY A 175 8.04 24.18 2.35
N GLN A 176 9.31 24.42 2.62
CA GLN A 176 9.98 25.66 2.20
C GLN A 176 10.19 25.69 0.68
N LEU A 177 10.19 26.90 0.11
CA LEU A 177 10.59 27.12 -1.27
C LEU A 177 12.08 26.81 -1.47
N HIS A 178 12.44 26.42 -2.69
CA HIS A 178 13.82 26.29 -3.13
C HIS A 178 14.54 27.65 -3.09
N HIS A 179 15.86 27.64 -2.88
CA HIS A 179 16.65 28.86 -2.67
C HIS A 179 16.55 29.87 -3.83
N THR A 180 16.42 29.39 -5.07
CA THR A 180 16.20 30.24 -6.26
C THR A 180 14.91 31.05 -6.17
N HIS A 181 13.88 30.53 -5.51
CA HIS A 181 12.59 31.19 -5.31
C HIS A 181 12.41 31.76 -3.90
N ALA A 182 13.42 31.67 -3.04
CA ALA A 182 13.34 32.16 -1.65
C ALA A 182 12.98 33.65 -1.55
N PHE A 183 13.27 34.45 -2.58
CA PHE A 183 12.90 35.87 -2.64
C PHE A 183 11.38 36.10 -2.66
N LEU A 184 10.57 35.09 -2.99
CA LEU A 184 9.11 35.19 -2.95
C LEU A 184 8.58 35.27 -1.52
N GLY A 185 9.28 34.67 -0.55
CA GLY A 185 8.83 34.63 0.85
C GLY A 185 7.45 34.00 0.97
N ASP A 186 6.53 34.67 1.67
CA ASP A 186 5.18 34.19 1.94
C ASP A 186 4.15 34.57 0.84
N ARG A 187 4.62 35.02 -0.34
CA ARG A 187 3.78 35.40 -1.48
C ARG A 187 3.35 34.18 -2.29
N CYS A 188 2.64 33.27 -1.65
CA CYS A 188 2.16 32.01 -2.25
C CYS A 188 1.30 32.26 -3.50
N GLU A 189 0.60 33.40 -3.57
CA GLU A 189 -0.22 33.83 -4.70
C GLU A 189 0.58 34.06 -6.00
N ALA A 190 1.91 34.13 -5.93
CA ALA A 190 2.76 34.19 -7.12
C ALA A 190 2.69 32.91 -7.96
N CYS A 191 2.33 31.78 -7.36
CA CYS A 191 2.18 30.49 -8.05
C CYS A 191 0.81 29.84 -7.82
N HIS A 192 0.19 30.06 -6.65
CA HIS A 192 -1.14 29.53 -6.31
C HIS A 192 -2.22 30.57 -6.59
N THR A 193 -2.53 30.77 -7.87
CA THR A 193 -3.53 31.77 -8.30
C THR A 193 -4.97 31.34 -8.07
N THR A 194 -5.22 30.03 -7.95
CA THR A 194 -6.56 29.46 -7.71
C THR A 194 -6.55 28.60 -6.44
N PRO A 195 -7.42 28.88 -5.45
CA PRO A 195 -7.51 28.07 -4.24
C PRO A 195 -7.83 26.60 -4.53
N PHE A 196 -7.18 25.69 -3.80
CA PHE A 196 -7.37 24.23 -3.91
C PHE A 196 -7.07 23.63 -5.29
N VAL A 197 -6.43 24.40 -6.17
CA VAL A 197 -5.87 23.92 -7.42
C VAL A 197 -4.34 23.95 -7.26
N PRO A 198 -3.62 22.89 -7.68
CA PRO A 198 -2.17 22.96 -7.78
C PRO A 198 -1.75 24.18 -8.60
N ALA A 199 -0.56 24.73 -8.33
CA ALA A 199 -0.03 25.80 -9.16
C ALA A 199 -0.05 25.35 -10.64
N LYS A 200 -0.35 26.25 -11.58
CA LYS A 200 -0.51 25.85 -12.98
C LYS A 200 0.75 26.12 -13.78
N GLN A 201 0.84 25.47 -14.93
CA GLN A 201 1.91 25.70 -15.91
C GLN A 201 2.02 27.17 -16.32
N GLU A 202 0.89 27.81 -16.59
CA GLU A 202 0.79 29.22 -16.98
C GLU A 202 1.35 30.19 -15.93
N ASP A 203 1.19 29.88 -14.65
CA ASP A 203 1.72 30.69 -13.55
C ASP A 203 3.26 30.66 -13.56
N CYS A 204 3.87 29.48 -13.77
CA CYS A 204 5.31 29.33 -13.91
C CYS A 204 5.86 30.11 -15.12
N LEU A 205 5.19 29.99 -16.26
CA LEU A 205 5.61 30.60 -17.52
C LEU A 205 5.54 32.14 -17.52
N THR A 206 4.83 32.75 -16.57
CA THR A 206 4.81 34.20 -16.39
C THR A 206 6.21 34.77 -16.12
N CYS A 207 7.07 34.04 -15.41
CA CYS A 207 8.47 34.41 -15.19
C CYS A 207 9.45 33.56 -16.04
N HIS A 208 9.06 32.34 -16.41
CA HIS A 208 9.92 31.38 -17.10
C HIS A 208 9.62 31.23 -18.60
N ALA A 209 9.16 32.28 -19.27
CA ALA A 209 8.77 32.25 -20.69
C ALA A 209 9.87 31.78 -21.67
N SER A 210 11.15 31.89 -21.28
CA SER A 210 12.30 31.50 -22.10
C SER A 210 12.90 30.15 -21.74
N VAL A 211 12.36 29.44 -20.74
CA VAL A 211 12.84 28.11 -20.35
C VAL A 211 12.63 27.14 -21.51
N LYS A 212 13.69 26.42 -21.86
CA LYS A 212 13.67 25.36 -22.87
C LYS A 212 13.56 24.01 -22.20
N HIS A 213 12.97 23.06 -22.92
CA HIS A 213 13.01 21.66 -22.52
C HIS A 213 14.46 21.13 -22.53
N HIS A 214 14.71 20.06 -21.79
CA HIS A 214 16.01 19.39 -21.79
C HIS A 214 16.33 18.67 -23.12
N PHE A 215 15.36 18.61 -24.03
CA PHE A 215 15.49 18.09 -25.39
C PHE A 215 15.27 19.19 -26.43
N ALA A 216 15.77 18.93 -27.65
CA ALA A 216 15.66 19.83 -28.79
C ALA A 216 14.23 19.83 -29.37
N GLY A 217 13.36 20.71 -28.87
CA GLY A 217 11.96 20.79 -29.30
C GLY A 217 11.77 21.13 -30.78
N ASP A 218 12.76 21.74 -31.44
CA ASP A 218 12.79 21.97 -32.89
C ASP A 218 12.96 20.68 -33.71
N LEU A 219 13.65 19.68 -33.17
CA LEU A 219 13.86 18.38 -33.81
C LEU A 219 12.71 17.40 -33.56
N PHE A 220 12.09 17.48 -32.38
CA PHE A 220 11.12 16.49 -31.91
C PHE A 220 9.68 17.02 -31.83
N GLY A 221 9.46 18.32 -32.02
CA GLY A 221 8.14 18.93 -31.96
C GLY A 221 7.64 19.19 -30.53
N HIS A 222 6.33 19.44 -30.41
CA HIS A 222 5.65 19.81 -29.15
C HIS A 222 4.52 18.84 -28.76
N ASP A 223 4.27 17.79 -29.57
CA ASP A 223 3.15 16.84 -29.40
C ASP A 223 3.59 15.58 -28.63
N TYR A 224 4.25 15.75 -27.47
CA TYR A 224 4.67 14.64 -26.61
C TYR A 224 3.61 14.34 -25.54
N PHE A 225 3.45 13.07 -25.16
CA PHE A 225 2.30 12.60 -24.35
C PHE A 225 2.54 12.59 -22.82
N VAL A 226 3.72 12.99 -22.34
CA VAL A 226 4.08 12.83 -20.92
C VAL A 226 4.80 14.08 -20.40
N GLY A 227 4.16 14.79 -19.46
CA GLY A 227 4.67 16.01 -18.82
C GLY A 227 4.04 17.30 -19.36
N ASP A 228 2.72 17.44 -19.26
CA ASP A 228 1.98 18.63 -19.72
C ASP A 228 2.31 19.88 -18.88
N THR A 229 2.87 19.69 -17.67
CA THR A 229 3.13 20.78 -16.75
C THR A 229 4.59 20.77 -16.26
N CYS A 230 5.10 21.97 -15.95
CA CYS A 230 6.43 22.14 -15.37
C CYS A 230 6.57 21.29 -14.12
N GLN A 231 5.52 21.12 -13.33
CA GLN A 231 5.54 20.44 -12.03
C GLN A 231 5.72 18.93 -12.07
N ASP A 232 5.55 18.31 -13.24
CA ASP A 232 5.81 16.88 -13.41
C ASP A 232 7.29 16.56 -13.19
N CYS A 233 8.16 17.49 -13.61
CA CYS A 233 9.61 17.42 -13.47
C CYS A 233 10.18 18.46 -12.49
N HIS A 234 9.58 19.64 -12.37
CA HIS A 234 10.01 20.76 -11.54
C HIS A 234 9.06 20.97 -10.36
N ARG A 235 9.28 20.22 -9.28
CA ARG A 235 8.43 20.27 -8.09
C ARG A 235 9.02 21.19 -7.03
N GLU A 236 8.32 22.28 -6.77
CA GLU A 236 8.58 23.19 -5.66
C GLU A 236 8.14 22.58 -4.31
N HIS A 237 8.55 23.18 -3.19
CA HIS A 237 8.30 22.73 -1.81
C HIS A 237 9.00 21.43 -1.40
N ASN A 238 10.02 21.00 -2.15
CA ASN A 238 10.81 19.80 -1.86
C ASN A 238 12.14 20.08 -1.13
N GLY A 239 12.32 21.27 -0.54
CA GLY A 239 13.54 21.64 0.18
C GLY A 239 14.64 22.23 -0.71
N PRO A 240 15.87 22.40 -0.18
CA PRO A 240 16.88 23.28 -0.77
C PRO A 240 17.69 22.66 -1.92
N GLU A 241 17.58 21.35 -2.17
CA GLU A 241 18.50 20.61 -3.03
C GLU A 241 18.26 20.83 -4.53
N ALA A 242 17.02 20.63 -5.01
CA ALA A 242 16.67 20.88 -6.40
C ALA A 242 15.15 20.98 -6.59
N ILE A 243 14.72 21.87 -7.50
CA ILE A 243 13.34 21.89 -8.02
C ILE A 243 13.15 20.75 -9.02
N THR A 244 14.18 20.43 -9.79
CA THR A 244 14.15 19.34 -10.77
C THR A 244 14.22 17.98 -10.08
N ARG A 245 13.25 17.12 -10.36
CA ARG A 245 13.23 15.73 -9.95
C ARG A 245 14.29 14.95 -10.72
N THR A 246 15.11 14.21 -10.00
CA THR A 246 16.18 13.36 -10.56
C THR A 246 15.94 11.88 -10.26
N ASP A 247 14.74 11.52 -9.81
CA ASP A 247 14.39 10.13 -9.59
C ASP A 247 14.17 9.42 -10.94
N GLN A 248 14.72 8.21 -11.03
CA GLN A 248 14.65 7.40 -12.24
C GLN A 248 13.22 7.22 -12.75
N ALA A 249 12.25 7.01 -11.85
CA ALA A 249 10.84 6.82 -12.21
C ALA A 249 10.27 7.99 -13.02
N THR A 250 10.69 9.22 -12.74
CA THR A 250 10.33 10.39 -13.54
C THR A 250 10.94 10.33 -14.93
N CYS A 251 12.24 10.05 -15.01
CA CYS A 251 12.98 10.02 -16.26
C CYS A 251 12.50 8.88 -17.19
N THR A 252 12.31 7.68 -16.63
CA THR A 252 11.87 6.49 -17.39
C THR A 252 10.43 6.62 -17.88
N GLY A 253 9.63 7.54 -17.33
CA GLY A 253 8.27 7.83 -17.80
C GLY A 253 8.22 8.18 -19.29
N CYS A 254 9.23 8.88 -19.81
CA CYS A 254 9.37 9.15 -21.24
C CYS A 254 10.44 8.26 -21.90
N HIS A 255 11.52 7.95 -21.17
CA HIS A 255 12.67 7.27 -21.77
C HIS A 255 12.47 5.76 -21.99
N THR A 256 11.51 5.11 -21.34
CA THR A 256 11.24 3.67 -21.52
C THR A 256 10.72 3.35 -22.92
N ASP A 257 9.91 4.25 -23.49
CA ASP A 257 9.36 4.12 -24.83
C ASP A 257 9.29 5.51 -25.47
N LEU A 258 10.37 5.88 -26.16
CA LEU A 258 10.49 7.17 -26.82
C LEU A 258 9.48 7.32 -27.95
N GLU A 259 9.16 6.25 -28.68
CA GLU A 259 8.20 6.29 -29.79
C GLU A 259 6.79 6.53 -29.26
N ALA A 260 6.37 5.81 -28.22
CA ALA A 260 5.09 6.05 -27.55
C ALA A 260 5.00 7.45 -26.91
N SER A 261 6.14 8.00 -26.49
CA SER A 261 6.24 9.36 -25.94
C SER A 261 6.23 10.46 -27.01
N GLY A 262 6.20 10.10 -28.30
CA GLY A 262 6.14 11.04 -29.43
C GLY A 262 7.51 11.41 -30.01
N TYR A 263 8.59 10.75 -29.60
CA TYR A 263 9.93 10.96 -30.12
C TYR A 263 10.28 9.91 -31.19
N PRO A 264 10.48 10.30 -32.46
CA PRO A 264 10.89 9.38 -33.51
C PRO A 264 12.22 8.66 -33.18
N SER A 265 12.34 7.43 -33.69
CA SER A 265 13.32 6.36 -33.40
C SER A 265 14.82 6.65 -33.64
N LEU A 266 15.23 7.93 -33.66
CA LEU A 266 16.63 8.33 -33.76
C LEU A 266 17.45 7.95 -32.51
N LEU A 267 16.79 7.69 -31.39
CA LEU A 267 17.38 7.35 -30.10
C LEU A 267 16.81 6.01 -29.61
N GLN A 268 17.65 5.25 -28.91
CA GLN A 268 17.21 4.03 -28.22
C GLN A 268 16.57 4.40 -26.89
N SER A 269 15.56 3.64 -26.48
CA SER A 269 14.93 3.76 -25.17
C SER A 269 15.90 3.36 -24.05
N ALA A 270 15.71 3.94 -22.86
CA ALA A 270 16.39 3.60 -21.62
C ALA A 270 15.33 3.30 -20.54
N THR A 271 15.24 2.02 -20.13
CA THR A 271 14.27 1.62 -19.10
C THR A 271 14.84 1.73 -17.69
N ASP A 272 16.17 1.74 -17.57
CA ASP A 272 16.90 1.93 -16.32
C ASP A 272 18.23 2.64 -16.60
N PHE A 273 18.56 3.72 -15.90
CA PHE A 273 19.78 4.49 -16.17
C PHE A 273 21.06 3.86 -15.60
N HIS A 274 20.93 2.82 -14.77
CA HIS A 274 22.03 2.04 -14.22
C HIS A 274 22.22 0.71 -14.95
N ASP A 275 21.14 -0.05 -15.13
CA ASP A 275 21.18 -1.45 -15.57
C ASP A 275 20.76 -1.66 -17.04
N ASP A 276 19.89 -0.81 -17.59
CA ASP A 276 19.30 -0.96 -18.93
C ASP A 276 19.23 0.38 -19.68
N HIS A 277 20.42 0.96 -19.86
CA HIS A 277 20.63 2.19 -20.62
C HIS A 277 21.38 1.87 -21.92
N PRO A 278 20.97 2.44 -23.07
CA PRO A 278 21.64 2.23 -24.32
C PRO A 278 23.08 2.77 -24.28
N PRO A 279 24.01 2.16 -24.99
CA PRO A 279 25.40 2.57 -24.95
C PRO A 279 25.61 3.99 -25.50
N PHE A 280 26.62 4.68 -24.96
CA PHE A 280 27.03 5.98 -25.50
C PHE A 280 27.65 5.83 -26.89
N MET A 281 27.13 6.60 -27.84
CA MET A 281 27.66 6.68 -29.19
C MET A 281 28.63 7.84 -29.33
N VAL A 282 29.88 7.57 -29.71
CA VAL A 282 30.90 8.59 -29.96
C VAL A 282 31.03 8.86 -31.44
N SER A 283 31.11 10.15 -31.80
CA SER A 283 31.41 10.62 -33.15
C SER A 283 32.90 10.91 -33.27
N THR A 284 33.60 10.24 -34.18
CA THR A 284 35.00 10.53 -34.51
C THR A 284 35.16 10.89 -35.97
N LEU A 285 36.19 11.68 -36.26
CA LEU A 285 36.63 11.89 -37.63
C LEU A 285 37.51 10.71 -38.06
N GLN A 286 37.09 10.00 -39.11
CA GLN A 286 37.87 8.95 -39.72
C GLN A 286 38.30 9.39 -41.12
N LEU A 287 39.59 9.25 -41.41
CA LEU A 287 40.14 9.49 -42.75
C LEU A 287 39.78 8.30 -43.64
N GLN A 288 39.03 8.56 -44.69
CA GLN A 288 38.62 7.54 -45.66
C GLN A 288 39.70 7.33 -46.73
N GLU A 289 39.59 6.24 -47.50
CA GLU A 289 40.56 5.90 -48.56
C GLU A 289 40.69 7.01 -49.63
N ASP A 290 39.63 7.77 -49.85
CA ASP A 290 39.58 8.92 -50.77
C ASP A 290 40.23 10.20 -50.19
N GLN A 291 40.92 10.10 -49.04
CA GLN A 291 41.56 11.19 -48.31
C GLN A 291 40.59 12.27 -47.78
N ASN A 292 39.27 11.98 -47.73
CA ASN A 292 38.31 12.86 -47.09
C ASN A 292 38.04 12.44 -45.64
N TRP A 293 37.81 13.43 -44.78
CA TRP A 293 37.38 13.21 -43.41
C TRP A 293 35.87 13.02 -43.36
N GLN A 294 35.42 11.92 -42.77
CA GLN A 294 34.00 11.69 -42.51
C GLN A 294 33.75 11.45 -41.03
N ILE A 295 32.62 11.95 -40.53
CA ILE A 295 32.15 11.67 -39.18
C ILE A 295 31.60 10.25 -39.17
N ARG A 296 32.23 9.36 -38.39
CA ARG A 296 31.74 8.02 -38.11
C ARG A 296 31.32 7.94 -36.65
N ARG A 297 30.14 7.33 -36.40
CA ARG A 297 29.64 7.04 -35.06
C ARG A 297 29.90 5.57 -34.72
N PHE A 298 30.40 5.30 -33.53
CA PHE A 298 30.52 3.95 -32.99
C PHE A 298 30.08 3.90 -31.53
N ASN A 299 29.68 2.71 -31.10
CA ASN A 299 29.33 2.40 -29.74
C ASN A 299 30.62 2.30 -28.90
N LEU A 300 30.69 3.00 -27.77
CA LEU A 300 31.87 3.00 -26.89
C LEU A 300 32.15 1.63 -26.26
N TRP A 301 31.15 0.75 -26.18
CA TRP A 301 31.20 -0.54 -25.49
C TRP A 301 31.46 -1.73 -26.44
N ASP A 302 31.41 -1.50 -27.76
CA ASP A 302 31.65 -2.53 -28.78
C ASP A 302 33.14 -2.65 -29.17
N ASN A 303 34.07 -2.13 -28.34
CA ASN A 303 35.51 -2.07 -28.62
C ASN A 303 36.33 -2.94 -27.66
#